data_AF-A0A4P9VEB7-F1
#
_entry.id   AF-A0A4P9VEB7-F1
#
_cell.length_a   1.000
_cell.length_b   1.000
_cell.length_c   1.000
_cell.angle_alpha   90.00
_cell.angle_beta   90.00
_cell.angle_gamma   90.00
#
_symmetry.space_group_name_H-M   'P 1'
#
loop_
_entity.id
_entity.type
_entity.pdbx_description
1 polymer ?
#
loop_
_entity_poly.entity_id
_entity_poly.type
_entity_poly.pdbx_seq_one_letter_code
_entity_poly.pdbx_strand_id
1 'polypeptide(L)'
;MGKFIKTIYPKPFFLKWKELLAIDLRSFAQPEPIVEVNAHQLKVMQNKTEIRNWWASLFLLGLISMLGFKLLEYYEAWNHAEWLNQKYIERKRNIYGKDFFEKTNDQYAISRYNRIGSDEVMSFKEFIHDRYNNYTHTTQRIIGDIIFTGIPLLGILILLPWIILLRKPAPLIFDREKRVVYSWQKGGVWAQRYDDIRLLENIQMILFFLRCELKDGSLGWARYPLQPTGNPLFSPLSAYKPTLAYIAQFMENGRERVLPDQASWQAKPPFYFRDDPEPANIEQEVDRILQRIVEVNNEIPLDEEGIPIPPEE
;
A
#
# COMPACT_ATOMS: atom_id res chain seq x y z
N MET A 1 -6.12 37.04 7.16
CA MET A 1 -6.10 35.88 6.23
C MET A 1 -7.39 35.11 6.44
N GLY A 2 -8.26 35.09 5.42
CA GLY A 2 -9.60 34.53 5.53
C GLY A 2 -9.61 33.03 5.82
N LYS A 3 -10.39 32.61 6.82
CA LYS A 3 -10.77 31.21 7.06
C LYS A 3 -11.67 30.75 5.90
N PHE A 4 -11.06 30.35 4.78
CA PHE A 4 -11.77 29.81 3.61
C PHE A 4 -12.06 28.30 3.69
N ILE A 5 -11.73 27.65 4.80
CA ILE A 5 -12.08 26.25 5.02
C ILE A 5 -13.25 26.22 6.01
N LYS A 6 -14.45 26.02 5.50
CA LYS A 6 -15.62 25.70 6.34
C LYS A 6 -15.31 24.38 7.04
N THR A 7 -15.13 24.40 8.35
CA THR A 7 -14.97 23.17 9.16
C THR A 7 -16.24 22.34 9.01
N ILE A 8 -16.15 21.19 8.33
CA ILE A 8 -17.28 20.28 8.18
C ILE A 8 -17.25 19.30 9.36
N TYR A 9 -18.25 19.40 10.23
CA TYR A 9 -18.41 18.50 11.36
C TYR A 9 -19.04 17.17 10.90
N PRO A 10 -18.63 16.04 11.49
CA PRO A 10 -19.17 14.73 11.14
C PRO A 10 -20.64 14.64 11.60
N LYS A 11 -21.52 14.22 10.70
CA LYS A 11 -22.96 14.15 10.95
C LYS A 11 -23.32 12.79 11.55
N PRO A 12 -24.29 12.70 12.47
CA PRO A 12 -24.78 11.42 12.93
C PRO A 12 -25.32 10.56 11.79
N PHE A 13 -25.04 9.26 11.85
CA PHE A 13 -25.46 8.32 10.80
C PHE A 13 -26.98 8.18 10.74
N PHE A 14 -27.66 8.26 11.90
CA PHE A 14 -29.10 8.05 12.00
C PHE A 14 -29.94 9.03 11.18
N LEU A 15 -29.43 10.23 10.90
CA LEU A 15 -30.10 11.23 10.06
C LEU A 15 -30.42 10.69 8.66
N LYS A 16 -29.65 9.72 8.17
CA LYS A 16 -29.84 9.11 6.85
C LYS A 16 -30.66 7.82 6.88
N TRP A 17 -30.98 7.26 8.05
CA TRP A 17 -31.61 5.94 8.14
C TRP A 17 -32.92 5.84 7.37
N LYS A 18 -33.80 6.84 7.47
CA LYS A 18 -35.08 6.84 6.76
C LYS A 18 -34.90 6.67 5.24
N GLU A 19 -33.92 7.37 4.66
CA GLU A 19 -33.59 7.25 3.24
C GLU A 19 -32.97 5.88 2.95
N LEU A 20 -31.98 5.48 3.73
CA LEU A 20 -31.16 4.28 3.49
C LEU A 20 -31.93 2.96 3.67
N LEU A 21 -32.85 2.89 4.62
CA LEU A 21 -33.69 1.71 4.87
C LEU A 21 -34.74 1.50 3.78
N ALA A 22 -35.13 2.57 3.07
CA ALA A 22 -36.08 2.50 1.96
C ALA A 22 -35.47 2.02 0.64
N ILE A 23 -34.14 2.00 0.53
CA ILE A 23 -33.44 1.60 -0.70
C ILE A 23 -33.63 0.09 -0.95
N ASP A 24 -33.97 -0.28 -2.18
CA ASP A 24 -33.92 -1.70 -2.57
C ASP A 24 -32.49 -2.09 -2.94
N LEU A 25 -31.87 -2.95 -2.14
CA LEU A 25 -30.50 -3.40 -2.38
C LEU A 25 -30.40 -4.42 -3.52
N ARG A 26 -31.51 -5.04 -3.94
CA ARG A 26 -31.51 -6.05 -5.03
C ARG A 26 -31.10 -5.48 -6.38
N SER A 27 -31.28 -4.17 -6.58
CA SER A 27 -30.87 -3.48 -7.81
C SER A 27 -29.37 -3.15 -7.84
N PHE A 28 -28.63 -3.39 -6.75
CA PHE A 28 -27.22 -3.05 -6.65
C PHE A 28 -26.38 -4.32 -6.52
N ALA A 29 -25.21 -4.31 -7.18
CA ALA A 29 -24.18 -5.28 -6.86
C ALA A 29 -23.71 -5.09 -5.41
N GLN A 30 -23.23 -6.16 -4.80
CA GLN A 30 -22.70 -6.10 -3.44
C GLN A 30 -21.55 -5.07 -3.37
N PRO A 31 -21.61 -4.09 -2.45
CA PRO A 31 -20.55 -3.10 -2.32
C PRO A 31 -19.19 -3.74 -2.02
N GLU A 32 -18.18 -3.44 -2.83
CA GLU A 32 -16.81 -3.93 -2.69
C GLU A 32 -16.17 -3.81 -1.30
N PRO A 33 -16.37 -2.72 -0.53
CA PRO A 33 -15.76 -2.62 0.80
C PRO A 33 -16.30 -3.65 1.81
N ILE A 34 -17.45 -4.27 1.56
CA ILE A 34 -17.97 -5.32 2.43
C ILE A 34 -17.12 -6.56 2.18
N VAL A 35 -16.56 -7.13 3.24
CA VAL A 35 -15.65 -8.28 3.13
C VAL A 35 -16.20 -9.54 3.78
N GLU A 36 -17.10 -9.41 4.73
CA GLU A 36 -17.73 -10.56 5.39
C GLU A 36 -19.12 -10.16 5.88
N VAL A 37 -20.10 -11.05 5.67
CA VAL A 37 -21.45 -10.92 6.21
C VAL A 37 -21.85 -12.26 6.80
N ASN A 38 -22.21 -12.27 8.08
CA ASN A 38 -22.79 -13.41 8.76
C ASN A 38 -24.05 -12.98 9.53
N ALA A 39 -24.66 -13.87 10.33
CA ALA A 39 -25.91 -13.58 11.02
C ALA A 39 -25.80 -12.45 12.07
N HIS A 40 -24.62 -12.23 12.63
CA HIS A 40 -24.39 -11.33 13.79
C HIS A 40 -23.54 -10.11 13.43
N GLN A 41 -22.63 -10.28 12.47
CA GLN A 41 -21.60 -9.31 12.15
C GLN A 41 -21.51 -9.03 10.65
N LEU A 42 -21.29 -7.75 10.35
CA LEU A 42 -20.91 -7.24 9.04
C LEU A 42 -19.51 -6.65 9.16
N LYS A 43 -18.58 -7.15 8.36
CA LYS A 43 -17.21 -6.64 8.32
C LYS A 43 -16.99 -5.84 7.04
N VAL A 44 -16.46 -4.65 7.23
CA VAL A 44 -16.20 -3.68 6.19
C VAL A 44 -14.73 -3.33 6.22
N MET A 45 -14.06 -3.27 5.08
CA MET A 45 -12.63 -3.05 5.02
C MET A 45 -12.27 -1.82 4.19
N GLN A 46 -11.31 -1.05 4.69
CA GLN A 46 -10.73 0.06 3.96
C GLN A 46 -9.89 -0.41 2.77
N ASN A 47 -9.84 0.39 1.72
CA ASN A 47 -9.12 0.04 0.50
C ASN A 47 -7.60 0.40 0.52
N LYS A 48 -7.05 0.74 1.70
CA LYS A 48 -5.61 1.06 1.83
C LYS A 48 -4.71 -0.06 1.32
N THR A 49 -5.22 -1.29 1.32
CA THR A 49 -4.49 -2.45 0.86
C THR A 49 -4.26 -2.47 -0.63
N GLU A 50 -5.31 -2.26 -1.43
CA GLU A 50 -5.20 -2.36 -2.88
C GLU A 50 -4.35 -1.21 -3.42
N ILE A 51 -4.52 -0.01 -2.85
CA ILE A 51 -3.63 1.14 -3.08
C ILE A 51 -2.18 0.72 -2.91
N ARG A 52 -1.85 0.17 -1.74
CA ARG A 52 -0.49 -0.20 -1.42
C ARG A 52 0.02 -1.25 -2.40
N ASN A 53 -0.77 -2.30 -2.66
CA ASN A 53 -0.36 -3.38 -3.55
C ASN A 53 -0.11 -2.86 -4.97
N TRP A 54 -0.97 -1.97 -5.49
CA TRP A 54 -0.76 -1.33 -6.79
C TRP A 54 0.57 -0.56 -6.83
N TRP A 55 0.78 0.36 -5.90
CA TRP A 55 2.01 1.16 -5.88
C TRP A 55 3.24 0.29 -5.65
N ALA A 56 3.20 -0.59 -4.66
CA ALA A 56 4.31 -1.50 -4.34
C ALA A 56 4.69 -2.38 -5.52
N SER A 57 3.71 -2.98 -6.20
CA SER A 57 3.93 -3.81 -7.39
C SER A 57 4.51 -2.99 -8.53
N LEU A 58 3.96 -1.80 -8.83
CA LEU A 58 4.48 -0.93 -9.89
C LEU A 58 5.91 -0.49 -9.62
N PHE A 59 6.22 -0.07 -8.39
CA PHE A 59 7.59 0.32 -8.00
C PHE A 59 8.55 -0.87 -8.08
N LEU A 60 8.19 -2.03 -7.50
CA LEU A 60 9.05 -3.21 -7.55
C LEU A 60 9.30 -3.67 -9.00
N LEU A 61 8.26 -3.72 -9.83
CA LEU A 61 8.40 -4.06 -11.25
C LEU A 61 9.32 -3.08 -11.98
N GLY A 62 9.18 -1.77 -11.72
CA GLY A 62 10.06 -0.75 -12.28
C GLY A 62 11.52 -0.95 -11.87
N LEU A 63 11.79 -1.14 -10.58
CA LEU A 63 13.16 -1.33 -10.07
C LEU A 63 13.79 -2.63 -10.57
N ILE A 64 13.03 -3.74 -10.59
CA ILE A 64 13.50 -5.02 -11.12
C ILE A 64 13.78 -4.91 -12.61
N SER A 65 12.91 -4.23 -13.37
CA SER A 65 13.11 -4.01 -14.81
C SER A 65 14.38 -3.19 -15.05
N MET A 66 14.61 -2.12 -14.29
CA MET A 66 15.84 -1.31 -14.40
C MET A 66 17.10 -2.16 -14.12
N LEU A 67 17.08 -2.99 -13.08
CA LEU A 67 18.18 -3.92 -12.80
C LEU A 67 18.34 -4.96 -13.91
N GLY A 68 17.25 -5.50 -14.43
CA GLY A 68 17.26 -6.45 -15.54
C GLY A 68 17.90 -5.86 -16.80
N PHE A 69 17.49 -4.65 -17.20
CA PHE A 69 18.10 -3.94 -18.32
C PHE A 69 19.58 -3.64 -18.08
N LYS A 70 19.97 -3.29 -16.85
CA LYS A 70 21.38 -3.11 -16.52
C LYS A 70 22.17 -4.41 -16.60
N LEU A 71 21.66 -5.52 -16.10
CA LEU A 71 22.32 -6.82 -16.22
C LEU A 71 22.54 -7.20 -17.70
N LEU A 72 21.55 -6.95 -18.56
CA LEU A 72 21.66 -7.15 -20.00
C LEU A 72 22.74 -6.23 -20.62
N GLU A 73 22.74 -4.93 -20.28
CA GLU A 73 23.76 -3.99 -20.76
C GLU A 73 25.17 -4.40 -20.34
N TYR A 74 25.35 -4.87 -19.09
CA TYR A 74 26.65 -5.37 -18.62
C TYR A 74 27.08 -6.61 -19.38
N TYR A 75 26.17 -7.54 -19.64
CA TYR A 75 26.45 -8.75 -20.40
C TYR A 75 26.83 -8.44 -21.86
N GLU A 76 26.08 -7.58 -22.54
CA GLU A 76 26.39 -7.15 -23.90
C GLU A 76 27.73 -6.40 -23.98
N ALA A 77 27.97 -5.49 -23.03
CA ALA A 77 29.23 -4.75 -22.97
C ALA A 77 30.43 -5.66 -22.69
N TRP A 78 30.25 -6.69 -21.86
CA TRP A 78 31.29 -7.70 -21.59
C TRP A 78 31.62 -8.49 -22.84
N ASN A 79 30.62 -9.08 -23.51
CA ASN A 79 30.82 -9.82 -24.75
C ASN A 79 31.46 -8.96 -25.85
N HIS A 80 31.04 -7.69 -25.95
CA HIS A 80 31.61 -6.77 -26.92
C HIS A 80 33.07 -6.42 -26.62
N ALA A 81 33.42 -6.21 -25.35
CA ALA A 81 34.79 -5.95 -24.93
C ALA A 81 35.70 -7.16 -25.19
N GLU A 82 35.23 -8.37 -24.91
CA GLU A 82 35.94 -9.61 -25.24
C GLU A 82 36.21 -9.70 -26.75
N TRP A 83 35.15 -9.58 -27.56
CA TRP A 83 35.22 -9.64 -29.02
C TRP A 83 36.22 -8.63 -29.60
N LEU A 84 36.20 -7.39 -29.10
CA LEU A 84 37.13 -6.34 -29.54
C LEU A 84 38.59 -6.67 -29.22
N ASN A 85 38.85 -7.30 -28.08
CA ASN A 85 40.21 -7.70 -27.71
C ASN A 85 40.68 -8.92 -28.52
N GLN A 86 39.84 -9.94 -28.69
CA GLN A 86 40.13 -11.09 -29.55
C GLN A 86 40.44 -10.65 -30.99
N LYS A 87 39.60 -9.79 -31.59
CA LYS A 87 39.84 -9.23 -32.94
C LYS A 87 41.13 -8.43 -33.04
N TYR A 88 41.48 -7.68 -32.00
CA TYR A 88 42.74 -6.93 -31.97
C TYR A 88 43.95 -7.87 -31.96
N ILE A 89 43.91 -8.92 -31.13
CA ILE A 89 44.96 -9.93 -31.00
C ILE A 89 45.15 -10.70 -32.30
N GLU A 90 44.05 -11.20 -32.88
CA GLU A 90 44.04 -11.89 -34.16
C GLU A 90 44.66 -11.03 -35.26
N ARG A 91 44.24 -9.76 -35.37
CA ARG A 91 44.77 -8.84 -36.37
C ARG A 91 46.27 -8.59 -36.21
N LYS A 92 46.75 -8.42 -34.98
CA LYS A 92 48.17 -8.20 -34.72
C LYS A 92 49.01 -9.44 -35.05
N ARG A 93 48.53 -10.63 -34.70
CA ARG A 93 49.19 -11.90 -35.08
C ARG A 93 49.23 -12.09 -36.59
N ASN A 94 48.16 -11.73 -37.30
CA ASN A 94 48.10 -11.84 -38.77
C ASN A 94 49.08 -10.89 -39.47
N ILE A 95 49.33 -9.69 -38.93
CA ILE A 95 50.21 -8.69 -39.54
C ILE A 95 51.68 -8.91 -39.17
N TYR A 96 51.96 -9.23 -37.89
CA TYR A 96 53.32 -9.21 -37.34
C TYR A 96 53.85 -10.60 -36.94
N GLY A 97 53.06 -11.66 -37.12
CA GLY A 97 53.40 -13.04 -36.76
C GLY A 97 52.80 -13.48 -35.42
N LYS A 98 52.66 -14.81 -35.24
CA LYS A 98 51.98 -15.41 -34.06
C LYS A 98 52.64 -15.02 -32.73
N ASP A 99 53.96 -14.90 -32.71
CA ASP A 99 54.77 -14.57 -31.53
C ASP A 99 54.85 -13.05 -31.25
N PHE A 100 54.05 -12.22 -31.94
CA PHE A 100 54.11 -10.76 -31.83
C PHE A 100 54.03 -10.28 -30.36
N PHE A 101 53.10 -10.81 -29.58
CA PHE A 101 52.88 -10.37 -28.20
C PHE A 101 53.99 -10.83 -27.23
N GLU A 102 54.80 -11.83 -27.61
CA GLU A 102 55.95 -12.30 -26.82
C GLU A 102 57.21 -11.47 -27.08
N LYS A 103 57.31 -10.87 -28.28
CA LYS A 103 58.52 -10.18 -28.77
C LYS A 103 58.37 -8.66 -28.83
N THR A 104 57.15 -8.15 -28.77
CA THR A 104 56.88 -6.71 -28.90
C THR A 104 57.26 -5.96 -27.63
N ASN A 105 57.82 -4.76 -27.80
CA ASN A 105 58.04 -3.79 -26.71
C ASN A 105 56.94 -2.72 -26.68
N ASP A 106 55.90 -2.83 -27.52
CA ASP A 106 54.76 -1.91 -27.54
C ASP A 106 53.92 -2.09 -26.27
N GLN A 107 54.11 -1.19 -25.31
CA GLN A 107 53.40 -1.19 -24.02
C GLN A 107 51.88 -1.15 -24.19
N TYR A 108 51.35 -0.50 -25.23
CA TYR A 108 49.92 -0.47 -25.49
C TYR A 108 49.41 -1.83 -25.95
N ALA A 109 50.13 -2.48 -26.87
CA ALA A 109 49.78 -3.82 -27.34
C ALA A 109 49.84 -4.87 -26.21
N ILE A 110 50.88 -4.81 -25.37
CA ILE A 110 51.02 -5.67 -24.18
C ILE A 110 49.90 -5.41 -23.17
N SER A 111 49.63 -4.14 -22.84
CA SER A 111 48.55 -3.78 -21.92
C SER A 111 47.20 -4.28 -22.42
N ARG A 112 46.93 -4.20 -23.72
CA ARG A 112 45.68 -4.66 -24.31
C ARG A 112 45.56 -6.19 -24.33
N TYR A 113 46.65 -6.90 -24.64
CA TYR A 113 46.71 -8.36 -24.57
C TYR A 113 46.45 -8.87 -23.14
N ASN A 114 47.06 -8.22 -22.14
CA ASN A 114 46.91 -8.57 -20.73
C ASN A 114 45.51 -8.31 -20.14
N ARG A 115 44.59 -7.67 -20.88
CA ARG A 115 43.20 -7.42 -20.40
C ARG A 115 42.31 -8.66 -20.42
N ILE A 116 42.64 -9.67 -21.24
CA ILE A 116 41.83 -10.89 -21.40
C ILE A 116 42.60 -12.16 -21.05
N GLY A 117 43.80 -12.03 -20.49
CA GLY A 117 44.65 -13.16 -20.16
C GLY A 117 45.20 -13.91 -21.39
N SER A 118 45.98 -14.95 -21.11
CA SER A 118 46.57 -15.85 -22.13
C SER A 118 45.59 -16.90 -22.65
N ASP A 119 44.45 -17.05 -21.99
CA ASP A 119 43.32 -17.91 -22.36
C ASP A 119 42.37 -17.26 -23.37
N GLU A 120 42.59 -15.98 -23.71
CA GLU A 120 41.85 -15.22 -24.74
C GLU A 120 40.34 -15.10 -24.48
N VAL A 121 39.91 -15.38 -23.26
CA VAL A 121 38.54 -15.28 -22.78
C VAL A 121 38.52 -14.27 -21.66
N MET A 122 37.66 -13.26 -21.78
CA MET A 122 37.55 -12.23 -20.75
C MET A 122 36.66 -12.75 -19.63
N SER A 123 37.18 -12.90 -18.42
CA SER A 123 36.33 -13.14 -17.26
C SER A 123 35.53 -11.87 -16.88
N PHE A 124 34.40 -12.03 -16.18
CA PHE A 124 33.63 -10.88 -15.69
C PHE A 124 34.45 -9.95 -14.80
N LYS A 125 35.39 -10.50 -14.01
CA LYS A 125 36.30 -9.71 -13.16
C LYS A 125 37.24 -8.83 -13.98
N GLU A 126 37.82 -9.39 -15.05
CA GLU A 126 38.67 -8.65 -15.97
C GLU A 126 37.89 -7.58 -16.73
N PHE A 127 36.66 -7.89 -17.15
CA PHE A 127 35.74 -6.92 -17.74
C PHE A 127 35.48 -5.74 -16.81
N ILE A 128 35.15 -6.00 -15.53
CA ILE A 128 34.88 -4.93 -14.56
C ILE A 128 36.15 -4.09 -14.31
N HIS A 129 37.31 -4.74 -14.20
CA HIS A 129 38.58 -4.04 -14.05
C HIS A 129 38.88 -3.15 -15.27
N ASP A 130 38.72 -3.67 -16.49
CA ASP A 130 38.92 -2.93 -17.73
C ASP A 130 37.93 -1.76 -17.85
N ARG A 131 36.64 -2.02 -17.63
CA ARG A 131 35.53 -1.05 -17.72
C ARG A 131 35.78 0.20 -16.88
N TYR A 132 36.34 0.04 -15.68
CA TYR A 132 36.53 1.14 -14.74
C TYR A 132 37.96 1.69 -14.70
N ASN A 133 39.00 0.94 -15.09
CA ASN A 133 40.38 1.46 -15.00
C ASN A 133 40.95 1.94 -16.34
N ASN A 134 40.41 1.49 -17.47
CA ASN A 134 41.09 1.62 -18.76
C ASN A 134 40.33 2.43 -19.84
N TYR A 135 39.14 2.99 -19.54
CA TYR A 135 38.35 3.79 -20.50
C TYR A 135 38.38 5.30 -20.21
N THR A 136 38.26 6.11 -21.26
CA THR A 136 38.37 7.59 -21.21
C THR A 136 37.23 8.32 -20.49
N HIS A 137 36.24 7.61 -19.93
CA HIS A 137 35.09 8.19 -19.22
C HIS A 137 34.73 7.43 -17.94
N THR A 138 35.72 6.90 -17.24
CA THR A 138 35.55 6.12 -15.99
C THR A 138 34.62 6.80 -14.99
N THR A 139 34.82 8.08 -14.67
CA THR A 139 34.04 8.76 -13.63
C THR A 139 32.56 8.88 -13.99
N GLN A 140 32.24 9.26 -15.22
CA GLN A 140 30.85 9.36 -15.69
C GLN A 140 30.16 8.00 -15.70
N ARG A 141 30.89 6.95 -16.08
CA ARG A 141 30.40 5.58 -16.10
C ARG A 141 30.14 5.05 -14.69
N ILE A 142 31.04 5.29 -13.74
CA ILE A 142 30.85 4.94 -12.32
C ILE A 142 29.60 5.64 -11.77
N ILE A 143 29.45 6.95 -12.01
CA ILE A 143 28.27 7.71 -11.56
C ILE A 143 27.00 7.13 -12.17
N GLY A 144 26.99 6.86 -13.47
CA GLY A 144 25.85 6.24 -14.16
C GLY A 144 25.50 4.87 -13.56
N ASP A 145 26.50 4.00 -13.38
CA ASP A 145 26.30 2.66 -12.83
C ASP A 145 25.80 2.72 -11.36
N ILE A 146 26.27 3.68 -10.54
CA ILE A 146 25.73 3.92 -9.19
C ILE A 146 24.27 4.35 -9.23
N ILE A 147 23.91 5.29 -10.11
CA ILE A 147 22.54 5.79 -10.22
C ILE A 147 21.60 4.69 -10.69
N PHE A 148 21.97 3.96 -11.74
CA PHE A 148 21.07 3.01 -12.39
C PHE A 148 21.12 1.59 -11.81
N THR A 149 22.14 1.24 -11.02
CA THR A 149 22.22 -0.05 -10.32
C THR A 149 22.07 0.12 -8.82
N GLY A 150 22.77 1.09 -8.24
CA GLY A 150 22.77 1.34 -6.79
C GLY A 150 21.43 1.83 -6.26
N ILE A 151 20.80 2.83 -6.90
CA ILE A 151 19.50 3.35 -6.44
C ILE A 151 18.40 2.27 -6.52
N PRO A 152 18.25 1.51 -7.64
CA PRO A 152 17.26 0.44 -7.66
C PRO A 152 17.51 -0.66 -6.64
N LEU A 153 18.77 -1.05 -6.43
CA LEU A 153 19.12 -2.04 -5.41
C LEU A 153 18.74 -1.55 -4.01
N LEU A 154 19.11 -0.32 -3.65
CA LEU A 154 18.71 0.28 -2.38
C LEU A 154 17.20 0.41 -2.25
N GLY A 155 16.52 0.81 -3.33
CA GLY A 155 15.07 0.91 -3.37
C GLY A 155 14.39 -0.43 -3.08
N ILE A 156 14.86 -1.52 -3.70
CA ILE A 156 14.36 -2.88 -3.44
C ILE A 156 14.66 -3.29 -1.99
N LEU A 157 15.87 -3.04 -1.49
CA LEU A 157 16.27 -3.37 -0.12
C LEU A 157 15.43 -2.64 0.95
N ILE A 158 14.91 -1.45 0.65
CA ILE A 158 14.04 -0.70 1.56
C ILE A 158 12.57 -1.12 1.37
N LEU A 159 12.11 -1.23 0.12
CA LEU A 159 10.71 -1.51 -0.21
C LEU A 159 10.28 -2.92 0.17
N LEU A 160 11.13 -3.94 -0.04
CA LEU A 160 10.77 -5.33 0.27
C LEU A 160 10.48 -5.53 1.77
N PRO A 161 11.37 -5.15 2.71
CA PRO A 161 11.04 -5.21 4.13
C PRO A 161 9.81 -4.37 4.47
N TRP A 162 9.67 -3.18 3.89
CA TRP A 162 8.52 -2.32 4.15
C TRP A 162 7.19 -3.01 3.78
N ILE A 163 7.12 -3.69 2.63
CA ILE A 163 5.93 -4.44 2.18
C ILE A 163 5.66 -5.63 3.10
N ILE A 164 6.70 -6.35 3.52
CA ILE A 164 6.58 -7.55 4.39
C ILE A 164 6.17 -7.17 5.82
N LEU A 165 6.71 -6.07 6.34
CA LEU A 165 6.47 -5.62 7.72
C LEU A 165 5.13 -4.90 7.88
N LEU A 166 4.58 -4.33 6.80
CA LEU A 166 3.30 -3.63 6.87
C LEU A 166 2.15 -4.61 7.09
N ARG A 167 1.46 -4.46 8.22
CA ARG A 167 0.33 -5.31 8.60
C ARG A 167 -0.97 -4.90 7.91
N LYS A 168 -1.83 -5.87 7.64
CA LYS A 168 -3.20 -5.67 7.20
C LYS A 168 -3.98 -4.97 8.32
N PRO A 169 -4.57 -3.80 8.05
CA PRO A 169 -5.40 -3.15 9.06
C PRO A 169 -6.65 -4.00 9.33
N ALA A 170 -7.17 -3.93 10.55
CA ALA A 170 -8.40 -4.62 10.90
C ALA A 170 -9.60 -4.11 10.07
N PRO A 171 -10.59 -4.96 9.79
CA PRO A 171 -11.87 -4.51 9.29
C PRO A 171 -12.61 -3.70 10.38
N LEU A 172 -13.47 -2.80 9.93
CA LEU A 172 -14.51 -2.20 10.76
C LEU A 172 -15.65 -3.21 10.90
N ILE A 173 -15.91 -3.64 12.13
CA ILE A 173 -16.89 -4.66 12.46
C ILE A 173 -18.15 -3.98 12.99
N PHE A 174 -19.27 -4.25 12.35
CA PHE A 174 -20.60 -3.88 12.79
C PHE A 174 -21.25 -5.09 13.46
N ASP A 175 -21.37 -5.05 14.77
CA ASP A 175 -21.99 -6.10 15.58
C ASP A 175 -23.44 -5.73 15.87
N ARG A 176 -24.36 -6.51 15.27
CA ARG A 176 -25.79 -6.24 15.35
C ARG A 176 -26.35 -6.50 16.74
N GLU A 177 -25.94 -7.59 17.38
CA GLU A 177 -26.51 -8.00 18.68
C GLU A 177 -26.16 -7.01 19.77
N LYS A 178 -24.90 -6.56 19.79
CA LYS A 178 -24.43 -5.56 20.75
C LYS A 178 -24.80 -4.13 20.35
N ARG A 179 -25.22 -3.89 19.10
CA ARG A 179 -25.35 -2.56 18.47
C ARG A 179 -24.08 -1.70 18.64
N VAL A 180 -22.92 -2.32 18.40
CA VAL A 180 -21.60 -1.67 18.54
C VAL A 180 -20.84 -1.79 17.25
N VAL A 181 -20.04 -0.76 16.96
CA VAL A 181 -19.10 -0.78 15.85
C VAL A 181 -17.69 -0.58 16.39
N TYR A 182 -16.79 -1.47 15.99
CA TYR A 182 -15.43 -1.46 16.50
C TYR A 182 -14.40 -1.91 15.47
N SER A 183 -13.14 -1.57 15.71
CA SER A 183 -11.99 -1.92 14.89
C SER A 183 -10.74 -1.87 15.79
N TRP A 184 -9.62 -2.41 15.32
CA TRP A 184 -8.33 -2.22 15.99
C TRP A 184 -7.23 -1.82 15.01
N GLN A 185 -6.22 -1.15 15.53
CA GLN A 185 -5.00 -0.88 14.78
C GLN A 185 -3.80 -0.73 15.73
N LYS A 186 -2.70 -1.43 15.43
CA LYS A 186 -1.43 -1.40 16.18
C LYS A 186 -1.62 -1.63 17.68
N GLY A 187 -2.53 -2.52 18.05
CA GLY A 187 -2.87 -2.84 19.44
C GLY A 187 -3.83 -1.88 20.13
N GLY A 188 -4.24 -0.78 19.48
CA GLY A 188 -5.29 0.10 19.99
C GLY A 188 -6.67 -0.32 19.50
N VAL A 189 -7.67 -0.30 20.38
CA VAL A 189 -9.08 -0.60 20.07
C VAL A 189 -9.85 0.68 19.85
N TRP A 190 -10.71 0.68 18.83
CA TRP A 190 -11.61 1.77 18.50
C TRP A 190 -13.03 1.23 18.60
N ALA A 191 -13.92 1.94 19.29
CA ALA A 191 -15.30 1.52 19.46
C ALA A 191 -16.25 2.72 19.49
N GLN A 192 -17.50 2.50 19.08
CA GLN A 192 -18.61 3.44 19.27
C GLN A 192 -19.94 2.66 19.23
N ARG A 193 -20.96 3.14 19.96
CA ARG A 193 -22.32 2.62 19.81
C ARG A 193 -22.82 2.93 18.40
N TYR A 194 -23.50 1.98 17.76
CA TYR A 194 -24.00 2.15 16.40
C TYR A 194 -24.88 3.40 16.23
N ASP A 195 -25.71 3.67 17.24
CA ASP A 195 -26.65 4.79 17.26
C ASP A 195 -25.93 6.16 17.33
N ASP A 196 -24.72 6.19 17.90
CA ASP A 196 -23.92 7.40 18.11
C ASP A 196 -22.79 7.57 17.07
N ILE A 197 -22.81 6.76 16.01
CA ILE A 197 -21.80 6.86 14.95
C ILE A 197 -21.98 8.14 14.16
N ARG A 198 -20.85 8.77 13.86
CA ARG A 198 -20.78 9.94 13.00
C ARG A 198 -19.98 9.64 11.75
N LEU A 199 -20.43 10.22 10.65
CA LEU A 199 -19.83 10.06 9.34
C LEU A 199 -19.53 11.41 8.69
N LEU A 200 -18.50 11.41 7.86
CA LEU A 200 -18.19 12.51 6.94
C LEU A 200 -17.98 11.92 5.55
N GLU A 201 -18.77 12.39 4.59
CA GLU A 201 -18.61 12.03 3.18
C GLU A 201 -17.79 13.10 2.47
N ASN A 202 -16.74 12.68 1.77
CA ASN A 202 -16.00 13.54 0.85
C ASN A 202 -16.03 12.93 -0.56
N ILE A 203 -15.29 13.51 -1.50
CA ILE A 203 -15.30 13.06 -2.91
C ILE A 203 -14.63 11.67 -3.08
N GLN A 204 -13.76 11.27 -2.15
CA GLN A 204 -12.95 10.06 -2.25
C GLN A 204 -13.41 8.91 -1.35
N MET A 205 -13.97 9.22 -0.17
CA MET A 205 -14.26 8.23 0.87
C MET A 205 -15.36 8.70 1.84
N ILE A 206 -15.92 7.72 2.55
CA ILE A 206 -16.72 7.89 3.77
C ILE A 206 -15.77 7.74 4.96
N LEU A 207 -15.78 8.68 5.89
CA LEU A 207 -15.01 8.60 7.13
C LEU A 207 -15.95 8.26 8.28
N PHE A 208 -15.78 7.10 8.91
CA PHE A 208 -16.43 6.76 10.17
C PHE A 208 -15.60 7.27 11.34
N PHE A 209 -16.27 7.88 12.31
CA PHE A 209 -15.64 8.37 13.53
C PHE A 209 -15.94 7.44 14.69
N LEU A 210 -14.89 6.88 15.27
CA LEU A 210 -14.95 6.02 16.45
C LEU A 210 -14.13 6.63 17.57
N ARG A 211 -14.41 6.22 18.80
CA ARG A 211 -13.63 6.64 19.96
C ARG A 211 -12.50 5.65 20.22
N CYS A 212 -11.37 6.18 20.66
CA CYS A 212 -10.22 5.38 21.03
C CYS A 212 -9.50 6.00 22.21
N GLU A 213 -8.76 5.17 22.95
CA GLU A 213 -7.87 5.66 23.99
C GLU A 213 -6.54 6.12 23.38
N LEU A 214 -6.17 7.37 23.66
CA LEU A 214 -4.90 7.93 23.27
C LEU A 214 -3.79 7.49 24.24
N LYS A 215 -2.53 7.69 23.85
CA LYS A 215 -1.37 7.27 24.66
C LYS A 215 -1.30 7.95 26.03
N ASP A 216 -1.92 9.11 26.17
CA ASP A 216 -2.03 9.86 27.42
C ASP A 216 -3.20 9.38 28.31
N GLY A 217 -3.94 8.35 27.87
CA GLY A 217 -5.10 7.82 28.56
C GLY A 217 -6.38 8.63 28.32
N SER A 218 -6.36 9.69 27.50
CA SER A 218 -7.55 10.46 27.16
C SER A 218 -8.37 9.81 26.03
N LEU A 219 -9.65 10.18 25.92
CA LEU A 219 -10.53 9.73 24.84
C LEU A 219 -10.35 10.59 23.60
N GLY A 220 -9.81 9.99 22.54
CA GLY A 220 -9.63 10.59 21.23
C GLY A 220 -10.65 10.13 20.19
N TRP A 221 -10.48 10.64 18.97
CA TRP A 221 -11.23 10.25 17.79
C TRP A 221 -10.35 9.51 16.78
N ALA A 222 -10.73 8.28 16.46
CA ALA A 222 -10.19 7.52 15.34
C ALA A 222 -11.07 7.71 14.10
N ARG A 223 -10.42 7.80 12.93
CA ARG A 223 -11.09 7.93 11.63
C ARG A 223 -10.87 6.67 10.83
N TYR A 224 -11.94 5.95 10.52
CA TYR A 224 -11.90 4.78 9.64
C TYR A 224 -12.35 5.20 8.23
N PRO A 225 -11.42 5.29 7.25
CA PRO A 225 -11.77 5.65 5.89
C PRO A 225 -12.31 4.45 5.12
N LEU A 226 -13.38 4.67 4.39
CA LEU A 226 -14.05 3.67 3.59
C LEU A 226 -14.24 4.17 2.16
N GLN A 227 -13.75 3.41 1.17
CA GLN A 227 -13.98 3.69 -0.24
C GLN A 227 -15.08 2.78 -0.79
N PRO A 228 -16.26 3.31 -1.16
CA PRO A 228 -17.40 2.52 -1.65
C PRO A 228 -17.14 1.61 -2.86
N THR A 229 -16.17 1.98 -3.71
CA THR A 229 -15.94 1.31 -5.00
C THR A 229 -14.61 0.59 -5.12
N GLY A 230 -13.87 0.42 -4.01
CA GLY A 230 -12.52 -0.15 -4.07
C GLY A 230 -11.53 0.64 -4.96
N ASN A 231 -11.93 1.79 -5.51
CA ASN A 231 -11.03 2.70 -6.20
C ASN A 231 -10.54 3.77 -5.22
N PRO A 232 -9.23 3.91 -5.03
CA PRO A 232 -8.70 4.82 -4.05
C PRO A 232 -8.60 6.28 -4.48
N LEU A 233 -8.62 6.54 -5.79
CA LEU A 233 -8.47 7.89 -6.33
C LEU A 233 -9.80 8.60 -6.42
N PHE A 234 -10.87 7.85 -6.70
CA PHE A 234 -12.20 8.40 -6.92
C PHE A 234 -13.27 7.36 -6.58
N SER A 235 -14.33 7.79 -5.88
CA SER A 235 -15.55 6.99 -5.73
C SER A 235 -16.73 7.80 -6.26
N PRO A 236 -17.50 7.32 -7.25
CA PRO A 236 -18.69 8.01 -7.72
C PRO A 236 -19.70 8.15 -6.58
N LEU A 237 -20.37 9.31 -6.50
CA LEU A 237 -21.41 9.61 -5.52
C LEU A 237 -22.53 8.54 -5.48
N SER A 238 -22.79 7.89 -6.62
CA SER A 238 -23.78 6.81 -6.74
C SER A 238 -23.44 5.58 -5.90
N ALA A 239 -22.16 5.34 -5.57
CA ALA A 239 -21.75 4.18 -4.78
C ALA A 239 -21.89 4.38 -3.25
N TYR A 240 -21.96 5.62 -2.78
CA TYR A 240 -22.05 5.93 -1.35
C TYR A 240 -23.35 5.43 -0.73
N LYS A 241 -24.48 5.70 -1.41
CA LYS A 241 -25.81 5.33 -0.91
C LYS A 241 -25.98 3.82 -0.78
N PRO A 242 -25.65 2.98 -1.79
CA PRO A 242 -25.71 1.52 -1.65
C PRO A 242 -24.85 0.98 -0.50
N THR A 243 -23.62 1.47 -0.34
CA THR A 243 -22.75 1.01 0.76
C THR A 243 -23.34 1.34 2.13
N LEU A 244 -23.78 2.58 2.34
CA LEU A 244 -24.39 2.99 3.60
C LEU A 244 -25.74 2.29 3.85
N ALA A 245 -26.53 2.08 2.80
CA ALA A 245 -27.81 1.36 2.88
C ALA A 245 -27.61 -0.10 3.25
N TYR A 246 -26.59 -0.75 2.71
CA TYR A 246 -26.24 -2.12 3.09
C TYR A 246 -25.91 -2.21 4.58
N ILE A 247 -25.07 -1.29 5.09
CA ILE A 247 -24.73 -1.25 6.53
C ILE A 247 -25.99 -1.00 7.38
N ALA A 248 -26.80 -0.01 7.02
CA ALA A 248 -28.00 0.34 7.79
C ALA A 248 -29.03 -0.79 7.81
N GLN A 249 -29.34 -1.38 6.64
CA GLN A 249 -30.29 -2.48 6.55
C GLN A 249 -29.79 -3.75 7.22
N PHE A 250 -28.48 -4.01 7.21
CA PHE A 250 -27.92 -5.11 7.98
C PHE A 250 -28.14 -4.91 9.48
N MET A 251 -27.83 -3.72 10.01
CA MET A 251 -27.96 -3.43 11.44
C MET A 251 -29.42 -3.48 11.90
N GLU A 252 -30.34 -2.92 11.13
CA GLU A 252 -31.76 -2.88 11.50
C GLU A 252 -32.49 -4.19 11.19
N ASN A 253 -32.40 -4.68 9.95
CA ASN A 253 -33.20 -5.80 9.45
C ASN A 253 -32.47 -7.14 9.44
N GLY A 254 -31.16 -7.17 9.71
CA GLY A 254 -30.37 -8.39 9.75
C GLY A 254 -29.82 -8.84 8.39
N ARG A 255 -29.08 -9.94 8.42
CA ARG A 255 -28.46 -10.56 7.23
C ARG A 255 -29.51 -10.90 6.16
N GLU A 256 -30.68 -11.39 6.56
CA GLU A 256 -31.74 -11.85 5.66
C GLU A 256 -32.19 -10.76 4.67
N ARG A 257 -32.11 -9.49 5.07
CA ARG A 257 -32.50 -8.36 4.23
C ARG A 257 -31.46 -8.06 3.14
N VAL A 258 -30.19 -8.15 3.49
CA VAL A 258 -29.06 -7.75 2.62
C VAL A 258 -28.48 -8.90 1.82
N LEU A 259 -28.61 -10.12 2.33
CA LEU A 259 -28.09 -11.36 1.77
C LEU A 259 -29.13 -12.49 1.94
N PRO A 260 -30.28 -12.43 1.23
CA PRO A 260 -31.35 -13.40 1.39
C PRO A 260 -30.96 -14.81 0.93
N ASP A 261 -30.15 -14.91 -0.13
CA ASP A 261 -29.90 -16.17 -0.85
C ASP A 261 -28.72 -16.99 -0.28
N GLN A 262 -27.97 -16.45 0.70
CA GLN A 262 -26.75 -17.09 1.23
C GLN A 262 -26.65 -16.95 2.75
N ALA A 263 -26.32 -18.04 3.45
CA ALA A 263 -26.15 -18.06 4.91
C ALA A 263 -24.99 -17.18 5.40
N SER A 264 -23.92 -17.06 4.60
CA SER A 264 -22.81 -16.16 4.83
C SER A 264 -22.14 -15.81 3.50
N TRP A 265 -21.42 -14.70 3.48
CA TRP A 265 -20.61 -14.30 2.34
C TRP A 265 -19.26 -13.77 2.81
N GLN A 266 -18.20 -14.08 2.07
CA GLN A 266 -16.86 -13.59 2.33
C GLN A 266 -16.16 -13.23 1.02
N ALA A 267 -15.65 -12.00 0.94
CA ALA A 267 -14.82 -11.56 -0.17
C ALA A 267 -13.46 -12.27 -0.14
N LYS A 268 -12.81 -12.35 -1.32
CA LYS A 268 -11.41 -12.77 -1.38
C LYS A 268 -10.56 -11.76 -0.60
N PRO A 269 -9.79 -12.18 0.42
CA PRO A 269 -8.97 -11.25 1.19
C PRO A 269 -7.86 -10.69 0.29
N PRO A 270 -7.54 -9.39 0.42
CA PRO A 270 -6.46 -8.81 -0.35
C PRO A 270 -5.12 -9.27 0.25
N PHE A 271 -4.11 -9.34 -0.62
CA PHE A 271 -2.82 -9.93 -0.27
C PHE A 271 -2.05 -9.10 0.77
N TYR A 272 -1.62 -9.76 1.84
CA TYR A 272 -0.67 -9.27 2.85
C TYR A 272 0.26 -10.40 3.30
N PHE A 273 1.45 -10.01 3.75
CA PHE A 273 2.36 -10.92 4.44
C PHE A 273 1.99 -11.12 5.91
N ARG A 274 1.29 -10.16 6.53
CA ARG A 274 0.97 -10.13 7.96
C ARG A 274 -0.35 -9.44 8.20
N ASP A 275 -1.15 -9.99 9.11
CA ASP A 275 -2.33 -9.34 9.65
C ASP A 275 -2.00 -8.54 10.93
N ASP A 276 -2.79 -7.51 11.22
CA ASP A 276 -2.71 -6.86 12.53
C ASP A 276 -3.42 -7.73 13.56
N PRO A 277 -2.69 -8.26 14.57
CA PRO A 277 -3.25 -9.21 15.50
C PRO A 277 -4.42 -8.60 16.24
N GLU A 278 -5.50 -9.38 16.31
CA GLU A 278 -6.64 -9.06 17.15
C GLU A 278 -6.20 -9.00 18.62
N PRO A 279 -6.56 -7.94 19.37
CA PRO A 279 -6.28 -7.86 20.79
C PRO A 279 -6.96 -9.02 21.54
N ALA A 280 -6.23 -9.71 22.42
CA ALA A 280 -6.73 -10.89 23.14
C ALA A 280 -8.00 -10.62 23.97
N ASN A 281 -8.17 -9.40 24.47
CA ASN A 281 -9.30 -8.98 25.31
C ASN A 281 -10.20 -7.96 24.59
N ILE A 282 -10.39 -8.10 23.27
CA ILE A 282 -11.11 -7.13 22.44
C ILE A 282 -12.48 -6.75 23.02
N GLU A 283 -13.26 -7.72 23.52
CA GLU A 283 -14.59 -7.45 24.08
C GLU A 283 -14.51 -6.56 25.33
N GLN A 284 -13.60 -6.87 26.24
CA GLN A 284 -13.40 -6.09 27.47
C GLN A 284 -12.90 -4.67 27.16
N GLU A 285 -12.02 -4.53 26.16
CA GLU A 285 -11.51 -3.23 25.71
C GLU A 285 -12.61 -2.38 25.07
N VAL A 286 -13.47 -3.00 24.25
CA VAL A 286 -14.64 -2.34 23.65
C VAL A 286 -15.58 -1.85 24.75
N ASP A 287 -15.96 -2.72 25.70
CA ASP A 287 -16.86 -2.35 26.79
C ASP A 287 -16.26 -1.23 27.66
N ARG A 288 -14.95 -1.29 27.94
CA ARG A 288 -14.25 -0.22 28.66
C ARG A 288 -14.34 1.12 27.92
N ILE A 289 -14.08 1.14 26.61
CA ILE A 289 -14.16 2.37 25.81
C ILE A 289 -15.59 2.92 25.85
N LEU A 290 -16.60 2.07 25.67
CA LEU A 290 -18.01 2.48 25.71
C LEU A 290 -18.43 3.04 27.07
N GLN A 291 -17.93 2.48 28.17
CA GLN A 291 -18.16 3.03 29.52
C GLN A 291 -17.53 4.41 29.67
N ARG A 292 -16.26 4.57 29.25
CA ARG A 292 -15.58 5.87 29.33
C ARG A 292 -16.24 6.96 28.49
N ILE A 293 -16.84 6.60 27.35
CA ILE A 293 -17.62 7.55 26.54
C ILE A 293 -18.75 8.15 27.36
N VAL A 294 -19.48 7.31 28.12
CA VAL A 294 -20.59 7.75 28.99
C VAL A 294 -20.08 8.60 30.14
N GLU A 295 -18.95 8.22 30.76
CA GLU A 295 -18.37 8.96 31.89
C GLU A 295 -17.88 10.36 31.49
N VAL A 296 -17.19 10.46 30.35
CA VAL A 296 -16.58 11.72 29.92
C VAL A 296 -17.62 12.64 29.26
N ASN A 297 -18.62 12.08 28.60
CA ASN A 297 -19.71 12.80 27.92
C ASN A 297 -19.23 14.01 27.08
N ASN A 298 -18.14 13.84 26.33
CA ASN A 298 -17.55 14.87 25.46
C ASN A 298 -17.96 14.69 23.99
N GLU A 299 -19.18 14.24 23.77
CA GLU A 299 -19.80 14.14 22.46
C GLU A 299 -19.96 15.54 21.84
N ILE A 300 -19.85 15.65 20.52
CA ILE A 300 -20.11 16.94 19.86
C ILE A 300 -21.62 17.22 19.98
N PRO A 301 -22.03 18.34 20.61
CA PRO A 301 -23.43 18.62 20.85
C PRO A 301 -24.22 18.67 19.54
N LEU A 302 -25.50 18.28 19.60
CA LEU A 302 -26.42 18.31 18.48
C LEU A 302 -27.51 19.35 18.74
N ASP A 303 -28.01 20.01 17.70
CA ASP A 303 -29.21 20.84 17.77
C ASP A 303 -30.50 20.00 17.76
N GLU A 304 -31.66 20.66 17.83
CA GLU A 304 -32.98 20.00 17.80
C GLU A 304 -33.22 19.16 16.53
N GLU A 305 -32.48 19.44 15.46
CA GLU A 305 -32.55 18.74 14.18
C GLU A 305 -31.49 17.62 14.06
N GLY A 306 -30.68 17.42 15.11
CA GLY A 306 -29.62 16.40 15.16
C GLY A 306 -28.34 16.80 14.41
N ILE A 307 -28.17 18.07 14.06
CA ILE A 307 -26.99 18.59 13.36
C ILE A 307 -25.92 18.99 14.39
N PRO A 308 -24.62 18.69 14.14
CA PRO A 308 -23.55 19.07 15.06
C PRO A 308 -23.45 20.58 15.26
N ILE A 309 -23.51 21.02 16.52
CA ILE A 309 -23.26 22.41 16.93
C ILE A 309 -21.74 22.60 17.04
N PRO A 310 -21.15 23.56 16.30
CA PRO A 310 -19.74 23.90 16.44
C PRO A 310 -19.46 24.38 17.86
N PRO A 311 -18.33 24.00 18.51
CA PRO A 311 -17.90 24.66 19.73
C PRO A 311 -17.72 26.17 19.45
N GLU A 312 -18.21 27.02 20.35
CA GLU A 312 -17.95 28.46 20.32
C GLU A 312 -16.43 28.68 20.40
N GLU A 313 -15.86 29.44 19.44
CA GLU A 313 -14.41 29.71 19.34
C GLU A 313 -13.89 30.66 20.42
#